data_AF-A0A9E5J0U5-F1
#
_entry.id   AF-A0A9E5J0U5-F1
#
_cell.length_a   1.000
_cell.length_b   1.000
_cell.length_c   1.000
_cell.angle_alpha   90.00
_cell.angle_beta   90.00
_cell.angle_gamma   90.00
#
_symmetry.space_group_name_H-M   'P 1'
#
loop_
_entity.id
_entity.type
_entity.pdbx_description
1 polymer ?
#
loop_
_entity_poly.entity_id
_entity_poly.type
_entity_poly.pdbx_seq_one_letter_code
_entity_poly.pdbx_strand_id
1 'polypeptide(L)'
;MAVGWSQSVAWNNPGALAPNEAGQLELVFTDCQPAGSVNLPPANGLQILGQPGRATSFSMINFQTSSSTTLSYAVLPTQTGRIQIPSFEVTTDKGRKTVPGLALDVT
;
A
#
# COMPACT_ATOMS: atom_id res chain seq x y z
N MET A 1 -2.66 -4.93 27.95
CA MET A 1 -3.33 -4.29 26.80
C MET A 1 -3.12 -5.21 25.62
N ALA A 2 -4.16 -5.88 25.13
CA ALA A 2 -4.03 -6.81 24.00
C ALA A 2 -3.88 -5.98 22.72
N VAL A 3 -2.77 -6.13 22.00
CA VAL A 3 -2.69 -5.70 20.59
C VAL A 3 -3.64 -6.61 19.83
N GLY A 4 -4.89 -6.14 19.65
CA GLY A 4 -5.84 -6.78 18.77
C GLY A 4 -5.30 -6.65 17.36
N TRP A 5 -5.01 -7.78 16.72
CA TRP A 5 -4.61 -7.83 15.32
C TRP A 5 -5.86 -7.46 14.51
N SER A 6 -6.07 -6.18 14.25
CA SER A 6 -7.15 -5.74 13.38
C SER A 6 -6.66 -5.78 11.94
N GLN A 7 -7.35 -6.57 11.13
CA GLN A 7 -7.34 -6.45 9.67
C GLN A 7 -7.26 -5.00 9.19
N SER A 8 -6.22 -4.67 8.43
CA SER A 8 -6.02 -3.31 7.94
C SER A 8 -5.30 -3.31 6.60
N VAL A 9 -5.50 -2.24 5.84
CA VAL A 9 -4.75 -2.00 4.60
C VAL A 9 -4.26 -0.57 4.65
N ALA A 10 -2.95 -0.38 4.59
CA ALA A 10 -2.34 0.93 4.70
C ALA A 10 -1.08 1.03 3.85
N TRP A 11 -0.76 2.24 3.43
CA TRP A 11 0.50 2.52 2.77
C TRP A 11 1.68 2.43 3.75
N ASN A 12 2.77 1.82 3.31
CA ASN A 12 4.08 2.07 3.89
C ASN A 12 4.60 3.40 3.32
N ASN A 13 5.00 4.33 4.18
CA ASN A 13 5.53 5.62 3.74
C ASN A 13 6.95 5.41 3.16
N PRO A 14 7.18 5.69 1.87
CA PRO A 14 8.51 5.50 1.27
C PRO A 14 9.51 6.61 1.65
N GLY A 15 9.06 7.67 2.33
CA GLY A 15 9.87 8.87 2.56
C GLY A 15 9.80 9.84 1.38
N ALA A 16 10.86 10.64 1.22
CA ALA A 16 10.98 11.57 0.10
C ALA A 16 11.30 10.83 -1.21
N LEU A 17 10.66 11.24 -2.29
CA LEU A 17 10.92 10.72 -3.64
C LEU A 17 11.59 11.78 -4.50
N ALA A 18 12.41 11.36 -5.47
CA ALA A 18 13.00 12.27 -6.44
C ALA A 18 12.11 12.41 -7.69
N PRO A 19 12.02 13.62 -8.28
CA PRO A 19 11.24 13.83 -9.50
C PRO A 19 11.89 13.13 -10.70
N ASN A 20 11.05 12.49 -11.53
CA ASN A 20 11.47 11.72 -12.70
C ASN A 20 12.39 10.52 -12.41
N GLU A 21 12.43 10.07 -11.16
CA GLU A 21 13.14 8.86 -10.74
C GLU A 21 12.15 7.79 -10.28
N ALA A 22 12.41 6.52 -10.61
CA ALA A 22 11.56 5.43 -10.20
C ALA A 22 11.71 5.17 -8.70
N GLY A 23 10.62 5.32 -7.95
CA GLY A 23 10.49 4.96 -6.55
C GLY A 23 9.66 3.68 -6.36
N GLN A 24 9.57 3.23 -5.11
CA GLN A 24 8.71 2.12 -4.71
C GLN A 24 7.71 2.59 -3.66
N LEU A 25 6.44 2.22 -3.84
CA LEU A 25 5.38 2.45 -2.87
C LEU A 25 4.79 1.11 -2.47
N GLU A 26 4.63 0.86 -1.17
CA GLU A 26 4.14 -0.42 -0.69
C GLU A 26 2.78 -0.28 -0.03
N LEU A 27 1.84 -1.16 -0.41
CA LEU A 27 0.54 -1.29 0.22
C LEU A 27 0.54 -2.56 1.06
N VAL A 28 0.42 -2.41 2.37
CA VAL A 28 0.52 -3.50 3.35
C VAL A 28 -0.87 -3.90 3.81
N PHE A 29 -1.20 -5.18 3.61
CA PHE A 29 -2.41 -5.83 4.08
C PHE A 29 -2.07 -6.62 5.33
N THR A 30 -2.58 -6.19 6.48
CA THR A 30 -2.42 -6.89 7.76
C THR A 30 -3.63 -7.77 7.99
N ASP A 31 -3.42 -9.05 8.28
CA ASP A 31 -4.44 -10.07 8.56
C ASP A 31 -5.51 -10.24 7.45
N CYS A 32 -5.18 -9.86 6.22
CA CYS A 32 -6.04 -10.03 5.04
C CYS A 32 -5.21 -10.00 3.75
N GLN A 33 -5.83 -10.35 2.64
CA GLN A 33 -5.22 -10.39 1.31
C GLN A 33 -6.14 -9.78 0.25
N PRO A 34 -5.60 -9.12 -0.78
CA PRO A 34 -6.40 -8.54 -1.85
C PRO A 34 -7.16 -9.63 -2.64
N ALA A 35 -8.46 -9.46 -2.81
CA ALA A 35 -9.33 -10.35 -3.58
C ALA A 35 -9.25 -10.01 -5.09
N GLY A 36 -8.05 -10.14 -5.66
CA GLY A 36 -7.76 -9.82 -7.06
C GLY A 36 -6.85 -8.61 -7.23
N SER A 37 -6.96 -7.95 -8.39
CA SER A 37 -6.18 -6.76 -8.71
C SER A 37 -6.69 -5.55 -7.92
N VAL A 38 -5.76 -4.78 -7.36
CA VAL A 38 -6.06 -3.53 -6.64
C VAL A 38 -5.98 -2.38 -7.64
N ASN A 39 -7.12 -1.72 -7.88
CA ASN A 39 -7.16 -0.54 -8.72
C ASN A 39 -6.84 0.69 -7.87
N LEU A 40 -5.68 1.28 -8.09
CA LEU A 40 -5.28 2.51 -7.42
C LEU A 40 -6.05 3.70 -8.02
N PRO A 41 -6.50 4.66 -7.18
CA PRO A 41 -7.06 5.90 -7.68
C PRO A 41 -5.98 6.70 -8.41
N PRO A 42 -6.34 7.51 -9.43
CA PRO A 42 -5.39 8.39 -10.08
C PRO A 42 -4.86 9.42 -9.07
N ALA A 43 -3.54 9.59 -9.04
CA ALA A 43 -2.85 10.59 -8.24
C ALA A 43 -2.14 11.56 -9.18
N ASN A 44 -2.49 12.85 -9.10
CA ASN A 44 -1.94 13.83 -10.02
C ASN A 44 -0.42 13.95 -9.84
N GLY A 45 0.32 13.81 -10.94
CA GLY A 45 1.79 13.84 -10.93
C GLY A 45 2.49 12.57 -10.46
N LEU A 46 1.76 11.45 -10.34
CA LEU A 46 2.33 10.14 -10.01
C LEU A 46 1.91 9.12 -11.06
N GLN A 47 2.89 8.51 -11.71
CA GLN A 47 2.65 7.43 -12.65
C GLN A 47 2.99 6.08 -12.00
N ILE A 48 2.10 5.10 -12.12
CA ILE A 48 2.38 3.72 -11.69
C ILE A 48 3.02 2.97 -12.88
N LEU A 49 4.16 2.33 -12.65
CA LEU A 49 4.93 1.61 -13.64
C LEU A 49 4.56 0.11 -13.59
N GLY A 50 3.59 -0.29 -14.41
CA GLY A 50 3.22 -1.70 -14.56
C GLY A 50 2.41 -2.27 -13.39
N GLN A 51 2.51 -3.59 -13.21
CA GLN A 51 1.81 -4.32 -12.15
C GLN A 51 2.64 -4.37 -10.86
N PRO A 52 2.02 -4.32 -9.67
CA PRO A 52 2.75 -4.43 -8.43
C PRO A 52 3.37 -5.82 -8.24
N GLY A 53 4.56 -5.85 -7.65
CA GLY A 53 5.08 -7.04 -7.02
C GLY A 53 4.21 -7.45 -5.83
N ARG A 54 4.19 -8.74 -5.49
CA ARG A 54 3.41 -9.27 -4.37
C ARG A 54 4.29 -10.16 -3.51
N ALA A 55 4.38 -9.82 -2.23
CA ALA A 55 4.99 -10.65 -1.20
C ALA A 55 3.95 -11.03 -0.15
N THR A 56 3.93 -12.26 0.32
CA THR A 56 3.07 -12.69 1.42
C THR A 56 3.92 -13.35 2.49
N SER A 57 3.77 -12.89 3.72
CA SER A 57 4.44 -13.41 4.89
C SER A 57 3.40 -13.96 5.86
N PHE A 58 3.70 -15.11 6.42
CA PHE A 58 2.84 -15.82 7.36
C PHE A 58 3.66 -16.18 8.60
N SER A 59 3.14 -15.84 9.78
CA SER A 59 3.79 -16.08 11.05
C SER A 59 2.82 -16.73 12.05
N MET A 60 3.36 -17.63 12.85
CA MET A 60 2.65 -18.31 13.94
C MET A 60 3.52 -18.22 15.19
N ILE A 61 3.09 -17.45 16.19
CA ILE A 61 3.82 -17.29 17.46
C ILE A 61 2.85 -17.63 18.60
N ASN A 62 3.20 -18.60 19.45
CA ASN A 62 2.37 -19.03 20.59
C ASN A 62 0.89 -19.31 20.20
N PHE A 63 0.68 -20.04 19.11
CA PHE A 63 -0.65 -20.33 18.51
C PHE A 63 -1.42 -19.10 17.99
N GLN A 64 -0.85 -17.89 18.04
CA GLN A 64 -1.41 -16.73 17.36
C GLN A 64 -0.91 -16.70 15.91
N THR A 65 -1.86 -16.76 14.98
CA THR A 65 -1.60 -16.70 13.53
C THR A 65 -1.68 -15.27 13.04
N SER A 66 -0.77 -14.92 12.13
CA SER A 66 -0.60 -13.58 11.63
C SER A 66 -0.19 -13.65 10.16
N SER A 67 -0.98 -13.06 9.27
CA SER A 67 -0.63 -12.94 7.86
C SER A 67 -0.42 -11.50 7.46
N SER A 68 0.57 -11.23 6.61
CA SER A 68 0.75 -9.94 5.97
C SER A 68 1.01 -10.13 4.48
N THR A 69 0.30 -9.39 3.63
CA THR A 69 0.57 -9.34 2.19
C THR A 69 0.98 -7.91 1.83
N THR A 70 2.11 -7.76 1.14
CA THR A 70 2.61 -6.47 0.65
C THR A 70 2.53 -6.44 -0.87
N LEU A 71 1.91 -5.38 -1.41
CA LEU A 71 1.96 -5.04 -2.82
C LEU A 71 2.97 -3.91 -3.05
N SER A 72 4.00 -4.15 -3.86
CA SER A 72 5.05 -3.17 -4.17
C SER A 72 4.83 -2.58 -5.57
N TYR A 73 4.44 -1.31 -5.61
CA TYR A 73 4.22 -0.56 -6.84
C TYR A 73 5.49 0.22 -7.20
N ALA A 74 6.02 0.01 -8.41
CA ALA A 74 6.97 0.95 -8.98
C ALA A 74 6.24 2.22 -9.38
N VAL A 75 6.72 3.38 -8.96
CA VAL A 75 6.08 4.67 -9.21
C VAL A 75 7.08 5.68 -9.75
N LEU A 76 6.62 6.59 -10.59
CA LEU A 76 7.42 7.67 -11.16
C LEU A 76 6.72 9.00 -10.85
N PRO A 77 7.27 9.82 -9.96
CA PRO A 77 6.79 11.18 -9.76
C PRO A 77 7.13 12.02 -10.99
N THR A 78 6.14 12.68 -11.58
CA THR A 78 6.32 13.53 -12.78
C THR A 78 6.34 15.02 -12.47
N GLN A 79 6.13 15.40 -11.20
CA GLN A 79 6.23 16.78 -10.71
C GLN A 79 6.86 16.82 -9.33
N THR A 80 7.49 17.95 -9.01
CA THR A 80 7.98 18.25 -7.66
C THR A 80 6.87 18.75 -6.75
N GLY A 81 7.07 18.65 -5.44
CA GLY A 81 6.13 19.08 -4.42
C GLY A 81 5.27 17.93 -3.86
N ARG A 82 4.12 18.30 -3.29
CA ARG A 82 3.25 17.35 -2.59
C ARG A 82 2.30 16.65 -3.55
N ILE A 83 2.41 15.34 -3.66
CA ILE A 83 1.48 14.48 -4.39
C ILE A 83 0.49 13.88 -3.39
N GLN A 84 -0.81 13.89 -3.72
CA GLN A 84 -1.84 13.28 -2.89
C GLN A 84 -2.45 12.07 -3.59
N ILE A 85 -2.35 10.92 -2.92
CA ILE A 85 -3.10 9.71 -3.24
C ILE A 85 -4.38 9.75 -2.38
N PRO A 86 -5.58 9.81 -2.99
CA PRO A 86 -6.82 9.85 -2.22
C PRO A 86 -7.09 8.51 -1.52
N SER A 87 -7.91 8.54 -0.48
CA SER A 87 -8.41 7.31 0.14
C SER A 87 -9.30 6.55 -0.84
N PHE A 88 -9.23 5.23 -0.81
CA PHE A 88 -10.02 4.36 -1.68
C PHE A 88 -10.39 3.06 -0.96
N GLU A 89 -11.31 2.31 -1.55
CA GLU A 89 -11.69 0.99 -1.03
C GLU A 89 -11.01 -0.12 -1.83
N VAL A 90 -10.58 -1.16 -1.12
CA VAL A 90 -10.07 -2.39 -1.70
C VAL A 90 -10.90 -3.57 -1.23
N THR A 91 -11.16 -4.51 -2.13
CA THR A 91 -11.82 -5.77 -1.76
C THR A 91 -10.76 -6.76 -1.30
N THR A 92 -10.93 -7.34 -0.12
CA THR A 92 -10.06 -8.36 0.45
C THR A 92 -10.84 -9.65 0.71
N ASP A 93 -10.14 -10.74 1.02
CA ASP A 93 -10.77 -12.01 1.45
C ASP A 93 -11.61 -11.85 2.74
N LYS A 94 -11.30 -10.81 3.54
CA LYS A 94 -12.00 -10.44 4.78
C LYS A 94 -13.01 -9.30 4.58
N GLY A 95 -13.47 -9.09 3.35
CA GLY A 95 -14.43 -8.04 2.98
C GLY A 95 -13.76 -6.75 2.50
N ARG A 96 -14.55 -5.67 2.36
CA ARG A 96 -14.00 -4.38 1.92
C ARG A 96 -13.20 -3.71 3.03
N LYS A 97 -12.07 -3.11 2.67
CA LYS A 97 -11.23 -2.31 3.55
C LYS A 97 -10.99 -0.93 2.94
N THR A 98 -11.04 0.09 3.78
CA THR A 98 -10.69 1.45 3.40
C THR A 98 -9.18 1.63 3.54
N VAL A 99 -8.53 2.08 2.48
CA VAL A 99 -7.13 2.47 2.47
C VAL A 99 -7.08 3.98 2.73
N PRO A 100 -6.35 4.44 3.76
CA PRO A 100 -6.17 5.86 4.00
C PRO A 100 -5.41 6.51 2.83
N GLY A 101 -5.70 7.78 2.57
CA GLY A 101 -4.92 8.55 1.61
C GLY A 101 -3.47 8.73 2.08
N LEU A 102 -2.57 8.95 1.12
CA LEU A 102 -1.15 9.19 1.39
C LEU A 102 -0.71 10.49 0.72
N ALA A 103 -0.01 11.32 1.49
CA ALA A 103 0.74 12.45 0.95
C ALA A 103 2.18 12.01 0.74
N LEU A 104 2.67 12.13 -0.49
CA LEU A 104 4.06 11.92 -0.86
C LEU A 104 4.73 13.28 -1.03
N ASP A 105 5.97 13.38 -0.59
CA ASP A 105 6.81 14.57 -0.75
C ASP A 105 7.87 14.30 -1.82
N VAL A 106 7.91 15.14 -2.85
CA VAL A 106 8.84 15.02 -3.97
C VAL A 106 9.77 16.23 -3.98
N THR A 107 11.06 15.99 -3.74
CA THR A 107 12.09 17.04 -3.58
C THR A 107 13.29 16.79 -4.45
#